data_AF-A0A7G6T4D9-F1
#
_entry.id   AF-A0A7G6T4D9-F1
#
_cell.length_a   1.000
_cell.length_b   1.000
_cell.length_c   1.000
_cell.angle_alpha   90.00
_cell.angle_beta   90.00
_cell.angle_gamma   90.00
#
_symmetry.space_group_name_H-M   'P 1'
#
loop_
_entity.id
_entity.type
_entity.pdbx_description
1 polymer ?
#
loop_
_entity_poly.entity_id
_entity_poly.type
_entity_poly.pdbx_seq_one_letter_code
_entity_poly.pdbx_strand_id
1 'polypeptide(L)' 'MTAPAKPGLPLFFPLDIPTTWTPDQALAVFELLTELRDKIWSCYAIDIQQEIQSQQAPTD' A
#
# COMPACT_ATOMS: atom_id res chain seq x y z
N MET A 1 -30.25 -6.26 7.48
CA MET A 1 -29.73 -5.05 6.80
C MET A 1 -28.27 -5.33 6.47
N THR A 2 -27.97 -5.59 5.20
CA THR A 2 -26.65 -6.07 4.74
C THR A 2 -25.75 -4.86 4.49
N ALA A 3 -24.63 -4.76 5.20
CA ALA A 3 -23.65 -3.70 4.97
C ALA A 3 -23.06 -3.83 3.55
N PRO A 4 -22.86 -2.74 2.79
CA PRO A 4 -22.24 -2.81 1.48
C PRO A 4 -20.77 -3.20 1.62
N ALA A 5 -20.36 -4.30 0.97
CA ALA A 5 -18.96 -4.70 0.88
C ALA A 5 -18.16 -3.56 0.24
N LYS A 6 -17.13 -3.05 0.94
CA LYS A 6 -16.16 -2.08 0.41
C LYS A 6 -15.63 -2.62 -0.92
N PRO A 7 -15.73 -1.88 -2.05
CA PRO A 7 -15.29 -2.36 -3.36
C PRO A 7 -13.85 -2.84 -3.28
N GLY A 8 -13.63 -4.05 -3.79
CA GLY A 8 -12.40 -4.81 -3.62
C GLY A 8 -11.15 -4.00 -3.94
N LEU A 9 -10.36 -3.74 -2.89
CA LEU A 9 -8.95 -3.43 -3.04
C LEU A 9 -8.34 -4.48 -3.96
N PRO A 10 -7.52 -4.12 -4.97
CA PRO A 10 -6.71 -5.10 -5.68
C PRO A 10 -5.90 -5.89 -4.64
N LEU A 11 -6.30 -7.15 -4.44
CA LEU A 11 -6.02 -7.89 -3.22
C LEU A 11 -4.56 -8.32 -3.08
N PHE A 12 -3.76 -8.31 -4.15
CA PHE A 12 -2.34 -8.65 -4.05
C PHE A 12 -1.66 -8.31 -5.38
N PHE A 13 -0.57 -7.54 -5.36
CA PHE A 13 0.35 -7.51 -6.49
C PHE A 13 1.35 -8.64 -6.28
N PRO A 14 1.40 -9.68 -7.13
CA PRO A 14 2.47 -10.67 -7.06
C PRO A 14 3.77 -9.98 -7.43
N LEU A 15 4.48 -9.48 -6.42
CA LEU A 15 5.83 -8.97 -6.54
C LEU A 15 6.78 -10.17 -6.44
N ASP A 16 6.79 -11.02 -7.47
CA ASP A 16 7.87 -11.99 -7.65
C ASP A 16 9.15 -11.20 -7.94
N ILE A 17 9.98 -11.03 -6.91
CA ILE A 17 11.29 -10.39 -7.02
C ILE A 17 12.25 -11.39 -7.67
N PRO A 18 12.75 -11.14 -8.88
CA PRO A 18 13.78 -11.97 -9.49
C PRO A 18 15.05 -11.95 -8.63
N THR A 19 15.56 -13.13 -8.28
CA THR A 19 16.82 -13.27 -7.52
C THR A 19 18.06 -13.01 -8.39
N THR A 20 17.86 -12.70 -9.67
CA THR A 20 18.92 -12.44 -10.66
C THR A 20 19.34 -10.98 -10.75
N TRP A 21 18.76 -10.10 -9.92
CA TRP A 21 19.08 -8.67 -9.95
C TRP A 21 20.52 -8.39 -9.56
N THR A 22 21.13 -7.47 -10.30
CA THR A 22 22.39 -6.85 -9.89
C THR A 22 22.13 -5.83 -8.77
N PRO A 23 23.15 -5.48 -7.96
CA PRO A 23 22.99 -4.48 -6.89
C PRO A 23 22.42 -3.15 -7.36
N ASP A 24 22.88 -2.63 -8.52
CA ASP A 24 22.37 -1.40 -9.12
C ASP A 24 20.89 -1.52 -9.54
N GLN A 25 20.48 -2.66 -10.09
CA GLN A 25 19.07 -2.88 -10.45
C GLN A 25 18.17 -2.96 -9.21
N ALA A 26 18.62 -3.65 -8.16
CA ALA A 26 17.89 -3.72 -6.91
C ALA A 26 17.74 -2.33 -6.28
N LEU A 27 18.79 -1.50 -6.34
CA LEU A 27 18.75 -0.12 -5.86
C LEU A 27 17.78 0.74 -6.66
N ALA A 28 17.84 0.70 -7.99
CA ALA A 28 16.94 1.47 -8.85
C ALA A 28 15.46 1.14 -8.60
N VAL A 29 15.13 -0.15 -8.41
CA VAL A 29 13.76 -0.57 -8.06
C VAL A 29 13.39 -0.13 -6.65
N PHE A 30 14.31 -0.20 -5.69
CA PHE A 30 14.08 0.27 -4.33
C PHE A 30 13.77 1.78 -4.27
N GLU A 31 14.50 2.59 -5.05
CA GLU A 31 14.23 4.02 -5.18
C GLU A 31 12.88 4.29 -5.82
N LEU A 32 12.54 3.57 -6.90
CA LEU A 32 11.22 3.66 -7.55
C LEU A 32 10.08 3.34 -6.58
N LEU A 33 10.21 2.27 -5.80
CA LEU A 33 9.21 1.88 -4.78
C LEU A 33 9.12 2.93 -3.67
N THR A 34 10.24 3.54 -3.29
CA THR A 34 10.30 4.61 -2.31
C THR A 34 9.56 5.86 -2.78
N GLU A 35 9.78 6.29 -4.03
CA GLU A 35 9.05 7.41 -4.62
C GLU A 35 7.56 7.10 -4.79
N LEU A 36 7.23 5.88 -5.23
CA LEU A 36 5.84 5.45 -5.36
C LEU A 36 5.12 5.50 -4.02
N ARG A 37 5.75 4.99 -2.95
CA ARG A 37 5.23 5.08 -1.58
C ARG A 37 4.99 6.54 -1.18
N ASP A 38 5.94 7.43 -1.46
CA ASP A 38 5.82 8.85 -1.10
C ASP A 38 4.66 9.55 -1.83
N LYS A 39 4.46 9.23 -3.12
CA LYS A 39 3.31 9.72 -3.90
C LYS A 39 1.99 9.18 -3.37
N ILE A 40 1.91 7.89 -3.07
CA ILE A 40 0.72 7.28 -2.46
C ILE A 40 0.42 7.97 -1.12
N TRP A 41 1.44 8.17 -0.29
CA TRP A 41 1.29 8.86 0.98
C TRP A 41 0.81 10.31 0.77
N SER A 42 1.39 11.04 -0.18
CA SER A 42 0.96 12.41 -0.48
C SER A 42 -0.51 12.50 -0.92
N CYS A 43 -1.00 11.52 -1.67
CA CYS A 43 -2.40 11.51 -2.14
C CYS A 43 -3.39 10.96 -1.10
N TYR A 44 -2.99 9.95 -0.33
CA TYR A 44 -3.90 9.15 0.51
C TYR A 44 -3.54 9.16 1.99
N ALA A 45 -2.57 9.95 2.45
CA ALA A 45 -2.17 9.95 3.87
C ALA A 45 -3.35 10.17 4.81
N ILE A 46 -4.26 11.09 4.46
CA ILE A 46 -5.43 11.40 5.28
C ILE A 46 -6.40 10.22 5.28
N ASP A 47 -6.75 9.66 4.12
CA ASP A 47 -7.64 8.50 4.01
C ASP A 47 -7.06 7.27 4.73
N ILE A 48 -5.76 7.03 4.59
CA ILE A 48 -5.04 5.94 5.28
C ILE A 48 -5.08 6.15 6.79
N GLN A 49 -4.80 7.37 7.27
CA GLN A 49 -4.86 7.70 8.70
C GLN A 49 -6.28 7.57 9.25
N GLN A 50 -7.30 8.00 8.51
CA GLN A 50 -8.71 7.87 8.88
C GLN A 50 -9.13 6.40 8.94
N GLU A 51 -8.73 5.57 7.97
CA GLU A 51 -9.01 4.14 7.99
C GLU A 51 -8.30 3.46 9.18
N ILE A 52 -7.02 3.76 9.45
CA ILE A 52 -6.30 3.24 10.62
C ILE A 52 -7.01 3.63 11.92
N GLN A 53 -7.42 4.89 12.06
CA GLN A 53 -8.17 5.36 13.23
C GLN A 53 -9.53 4.67 13.34
N SER A 54 -10.24 4.47 12.24
CA SER A 54 -11.52 3.77 12.23
C SER A 54 -11.41 2.29 12.60
N GLN A 55 -10.27 1.64 12.31
CA GLN A 55 -9.99 0.26 12.70
C GLN A 55 -9.54 0.16 14.16
N GLN A 56 -8.92 1.21 14.71
CA GLN A 56 -8.46 1.27 16.10
C GLN A 56 -9.50 1.84 17.06
N ALA A 57 -10.53 2.53 16.57
CA ALA A 57 -11.67 2.91 17.38
C ALA A 57 -12.32 1.61 17.90
N PRO A 58 -12.28 1.34 19.22
CA PRO A 58 -12.94 0.16 19.75
C PRO A 58 -14.42 0.24 19.35
N THR A 59 -14.88 -0.82 18.69
CA THR A 59 -16.31 -1.09 18.57
C THR A 59 -16.80 -1.33 20.00
N ASP A 60 -17.39 -0.30 20.62
CA ASP A 60 -18.25 -0.45 21.80
C ASP A 60 -19.50 -1.26 21.42
#